data_AF-A0A951ZP20-F1
#
_entry.id   AF-A0A951ZP20-F1
#
_cell.length_a   1.000
_cell.length_b   1.000
_cell.length_c   1.000
_cell.angle_alpha   90.00
_cell.angle_beta   90.00
_cell.angle_gamma   90.00
#
_symmetry.space_group_name_H-M   'P 1'
#
loop_
_entity.id
_entity.type
_entity.pdbx_description
1 polymer ?
#
loop_
_entity_poly.entity_id
_entity_poly.type
_entity_poly.pdbx_seq_one_letter_code
_entity_poly.pdbx_strand_id
1 'polypeptide(L)'
;MALVSAQIGYVIRVKEQAKSAQPLHIIYEWNGKHKVFNTYNQIIVERGASLAIISRHISSDNASGLHNQLTRIWLKPTSVLSYYNMQTVASA
;
A
#
# COMPACT_ATOMS: atom_id res chain seq x y z
N MET A 1 -8.06 11.70 -16.60
CA MET A 1 -8.97 10.88 -15.76
C MET A 1 -8.74 11.29 -14.31
N ALA A 2 -9.66 12.03 -13.71
CA ALA A 2 -9.51 12.52 -12.33
C ALA A 2 -9.84 11.40 -11.32
N LEU A 3 -9.01 11.25 -10.28
CA LEU A 3 -9.28 10.41 -9.11
C LEU A 3 -10.35 11.11 -8.24
N VAL A 4 -11.61 11.15 -8.68
CA VAL A 4 -12.64 12.02 -8.08
C VAL A 4 -13.12 11.56 -6.68
N SER A 5 -12.67 10.40 -6.17
CA SER A 5 -13.00 9.98 -4.79
C SER A 5 -11.93 9.16 -4.08
N ALA A 6 -10.64 9.29 -4.46
CA ALA A 6 -9.58 8.59 -3.74
C ALA A 6 -9.41 9.19 -2.34
N GLN A 7 -9.64 8.39 -1.31
CA GLN A 7 -9.23 8.71 0.06
C GLN A 7 -7.70 8.71 0.11
N ILE A 8 -7.15 9.68 0.84
CA ILE A 8 -5.70 9.79 1.05
C ILE A 8 -5.25 8.53 1.80
N GLY A 9 -4.37 7.74 1.18
CA GLY A 9 -3.70 6.61 1.81
C GLY A 9 -2.45 7.08 2.54
N TYR A 10 -1.34 6.38 2.38
CA TYR A 10 -0.08 6.76 3.01
C TYR A 10 0.87 7.50 2.07
N VAL A 11 1.77 8.29 2.66
CA VAL A 11 2.98 8.80 2.01
C VAL A 11 4.19 8.31 2.80
N ILE A 12 4.99 7.44 2.20
CA ILE A 12 6.22 6.91 2.79
C ILE A 12 7.41 7.52 2.07
N ARG A 13 8.36 8.09 2.82
CA ARG A 13 9.64 8.54 2.28
C ARG A 13 10.78 7.98 3.13
N VAL A 14 11.69 7.25 2.49
CA VAL A 14 12.92 6.75 3.13
C VAL A 14 14.05 7.67 2.78
N LYS A 15 14.73 8.22 3.80
CA LYS A 15 15.85 9.15 3.63
C LYS A 15 17.01 8.50 2.87
N GLU A 16 17.83 9.33 2.24
CA GLU A 16 19.00 8.88 1.47
C GLU A 16 19.90 7.96 2.29
N GLN A 17 20.38 6.87 1.66
CA GLN A 17 21.22 5.81 2.27
C GLN A 17 20.61 5.07 3.47
N ALA A 18 19.41 5.42 3.93
CA ALA A 18 18.78 4.76 5.05
C ALA A 18 18.28 3.37 4.67
N LYS A 19 18.44 2.40 5.58
CA LYS A 19 18.01 1.03 5.37
C LYS A 19 16.95 0.66 6.40
N SER A 20 15.80 0.18 5.95
CA SER A 20 14.79 -0.37 6.85
C SER A 20 15.35 -1.61 7.56
N ALA A 21 15.45 -1.58 8.88
CA ALA A 21 15.89 -2.74 9.68
C ALA A 21 14.88 -3.90 9.62
N GLN A 22 13.59 -3.58 9.44
CA GLN A 22 12.50 -4.53 9.33
C GLN A 22 11.52 -4.08 8.25
N PRO A 23 10.74 -5.00 7.65
CA PRO A 23 9.68 -4.63 6.72
C PRO A 23 8.60 -3.78 7.39
N LEU A 24 8.11 -2.77 6.68
CA LEU A 24 6.93 -2.03 7.08
C LEU A 24 5.68 -2.83 6.73
N HIS A 25 4.83 -3.11 7.73
CA HIS A 25 3.56 -3.78 7.51
C HIS A 25 2.46 -2.75 7.31
N ILE A 26 1.73 -2.86 6.21
CA ILE A 26 0.57 -2.02 5.90
C ILE A 26 -0.62 -2.95 5.80
N ILE A 27 -1.64 -2.71 6.63
CA ILE A 27 -2.82 -3.56 6.69
C ILE A 27 -4.02 -2.73 6.25
N TYR A 28 -4.67 -3.20 5.19
CA TYR A 28 -5.97 -2.74 4.74
C TYR A 28 -7.01 -3.71 5.27
N GLU A 29 -7.70 -3.27 6.31
CA GLU A 29 -8.86 -3.97 6.83
C GLU A 29 -10.11 -3.26 6.33
N TRP A 30 -11.05 -4.01 5.75
CA TRP A 30 -12.37 -3.47 5.47
C TRP A 30 -13.49 -4.37 5.96
N ASN A 31 -14.46 -3.72 6.56
CA ASN A 31 -15.70 -4.32 7.04
C ASN A 31 -16.90 -3.60 6.39
N GLY A 32 -17.89 -4.39 5.99
CA GLY A 32 -19.16 -3.86 5.48
C GLY A 32 -19.55 -4.37 4.09
N LYS A 33 -20.86 -4.40 3.89
CA LYS A 33 -21.49 -4.81 2.64
C LYS A 33 -21.51 -3.64 1.65
N HIS A 34 -21.21 -3.91 0.38
CA HIS A 34 -21.38 -2.98 -0.74
C HIS A 34 -20.69 -1.61 -0.58
N LYS A 35 -19.55 -1.54 0.12
CA LYS A 35 -18.72 -0.32 0.21
C LYS A 35 -17.66 -0.30 -0.87
N VAL A 36 -17.32 0.89 -1.37
CA VAL A 36 -16.18 1.10 -2.27
C VAL A 36 -15.12 1.90 -1.53
N PHE A 37 -13.92 1.32 -1.42
CA PHE A 37 -12.74 1.98 -0.90
C PHE A 37 -11.81 2.30 -2.07
N ASN A 38 -11.46 3.57 -2.24
CA ASN A 38 -10.47 3.99 -3.23
C ASN A 38 -9.30 4.60 -2.47
N THR A 39 -8.14 3.95 -2.47
CA THR A 39 -6.97 4.42 -1.72
C THR A 39 -5.86 4.85 -2.67
N TYR A 40 -5.28 6.03 -2.42
CA TYR A 40 -4.12 6.51 -3.16
C TYR A 40 -2.88 6.62 -2.24
N ASN A 41 -1.83 5.88 -2.57
CA ASN A 41 -0.59 5.80 -1.80
C ASN A 41 0.60 6.35 -2.58
N GLN A 42 1.63 6.76 -1.84
CA GLN A 42 2.89 7.25 -2.36
C GLN A 42 4.08 6.63 -1.60
N ILE A 43 5.08 6.14 -2.34
CA ILE A 43 6.33 5.61 -1.78
C ILE A 43 7.51 6.27 -2.49
N ILE A 44 8.39 6.90 -1.74
CA ILE A 44 9.62 7.53 -2.22
C ILE A 44 10.80 6.86 -1.52
N VAL A 45 11.64 6.15 -2.27
CA VAL A 45 12.87 5.56 -1.76
C VAL A 45 14.04 6.36 -2.33
N GLU A 46 14.68 7.16 -1.48
CA GLU A 46 15.76 8.04 -1.88
C GLU A 46 17.04 7.27 -2.26
N ARG A 47 18.01 7.97 -2.84
CA ARG A 47 19.22 7.36 -3.41
C ARG A 47 19.93 6.47 -2.39
N GLY A 48 20.33 5.27 -2.82
CA GLY A 48 21.01 4.29 -1.96
C GLY A 48 20.22 3.75 -0.76
N ALA A 49 18.94 4.14 -0.61
CA ALA A 49 18.11 3.69 0.49
C ALA A 49 17.47 2.32 0.20
N SER A 50 17.11 1.59 1.25
CA SER A 50 16.40 0.32 1.13
C SER A 50 15.14 0.27 1.99
N LEU A 51 14.06 -0.24 1.41
CA LEU A 51 12.77 -0.43 2.08
C LEU A 51 12.20 -1.81 1.76
N ALA A 52 11.66 -2.49 2.75
CA ALA A 52 10.75 -3.61 2.56
C ALA A 52 9.35 -3.24 3.03
N ILE A 53 8.32 -3.60 2.26
CA ILE A 53 6.91 -3.41 2.61
C ILE A 53 6.17 -4.73 2.44
N ILE A 54 5.34 -5.07 3.43
CA ILE A 54 4.34 -6.13 3.36
C ILE A 54 2.97 -5.46 3.44
N SER A 55 2.29 -5.37 2.30
CA SER A 55 0.92 -4.89 2.16
C SER A 55 -0.04 -6.05 2.28
N ARG A 56 -0.88 -6.05 3.31
CA ARG A 56 -1.91 -7.07 3.56
C ARG A 56 -3.29 -6.48 3.39
N HIS A 57 -4.12 -7.18 2.64
CA HIS A 57 -5.52 -6.87 2.44
C HIS A 57 -6.36 -7.96 3.11
N ILE A 58 -7.19 -7.55 4.06
CA ILE A 58 -7.99 -8.44 4.90
C ILE A 58 -9.44 -7.93 4.87
N SER A 59 -10.37 -8.83 4.54
CA SER A 59 -11.79 -8.53 4.61
C SER A 59 -12.50 -9.44 5.61
N SER A 60 -13.52 -8.94 6.29
CA SER A 60 -14.43 -9.80 7.06
C SER A 60 -15.21 -10.74 6.14
N ASP A 61 -15.64 -11.91 6.62
CA ASP A 61 -16.40 -12.92 5.84
C ASP A 61 -17.67 -12.39 5.17
N ASN A 62 -18.26 -11.32 5.70
CA ASN A 62 -19.47 -10.69 5.16
C ASN A 62 -19.19 -9.45 4.29
N ALA A 63 -17.94 -9.20 3.90
CA ALA A 63 -17.57 -8.06 3.08
C ALA A 63 -17.87 -8.33 1.60
N SER A 64 -18.80 -7.57 1.02
CA SER A 64 -19.18 -7.61 -0.40
C SER A 64 -18.81 -6.32 -1.15
N GLY A 65 -17.80 -5.62 -0.65
CA GLY A 65 -17.33 -4.34 -1.18
C GLY A 65 -16.20 -4.45 -2.19
N LEU A 66 -15.84 -3.33 -2.80
CA LEU A 66 -14.70 -3.17 -3.71
C LEU A 66 -13.61 -2.36 -3.04
N HIS A 67 -12.36 -2.84 -3.04
CA HIS A 67 -11.19 -2.05 -2.63
C HIS A 67 -10.27 -1.83 -3.84
N ASN A 68 -10.26 -0.59 -4.34
CA ASN A 68 -9.32 -0.16 -5.37
C ASN A 68 -8.16 0.57 -4.72
N GLN A 69 -6.95 0.13 -4.99
CA GLN A 69 -5.74 0.78 -4.52
C GLN A 69 -4.86 1.20 -5.70
N LEU A 70 -4.41 2.45 -5.65
CA LEU A 70 -3.35 2.94 -6.52
C LEU A 70 -2.15 3.34 -5.66
N THR A 71 -0.98 2.74 -5.93
CA THR A 71 0.26 3.08 -5.23
C THR A 71 1.27 3.60 -6.23
N ARG A 72 1.71 4.85 -6.05
CA ARG A 72 2.77 5.44 -6.88
C ARG A 72 4.11 5.30 -6.18
N ILE A 73 5.11 4.79 -6.91
CA ILE A 73 6.43 4.47 -6.37
C ILE A 73 7.49 5.26 -7.14
N TRP A 74 8.37 5.95 -6.41
CA TRP A 74 9.56 6.60 -6.92
C TRP A 74 10.80 5.95 -6.32
N LEU A 75 11.57 5.25 -7.16
CA LEU A 75 12.88 4.71 -6.81
C LEU A 75 13.96 5.61 -7.38
N LYS A 76 14.80 6.16 -6.50
CA LYS A 76 15.97 6.95 -6.90
C LYS A 76 17.15 6.01 -7.23
N PRO A 77 18.23 6.50 -7.87
CA PRO A 77 19.37 5.66 -8.23
C PRO A 77 19.90 4.84 -7.04
N THR A 78 20.32 3.60 -7.30
CA THR A 78 20.87 2.65 -6.31
C THR A 78 19.96 2.31 -5.12
N SER A 79 18.70 2.75 -5.13
CA SER A 79 17.72 2.39 -4.11
C SER A 79 17.14 0.98 -4.35
N VAL A 80 16.64 0.36 -3.29
CA VAL A 80 16.02 -0.97 -3.33
C VAL A 80 14.66 -0.92 -2.63
N LEU A 81 13.64 -1.46 -3.30
CA LEU A 81 12.33 -1.71 -2.71
C LEU A 81 11.97 -3.18 -2.87
N SER A 82 11.67 -3.84 -1.75
CA SER A 82 10.99 -5.13 -1.73
C SER A 82 9.53 -4.90 -1.36
N TYR A 83 8.60 -5.19 -2.26
CA TYR A 83 7.17 -4.95 -2.05
C TYR A 83 6.38 -6.25 -2.20
N TYR A 84 5.78 -6.72 -1.11
CA TYR A 84 4.94 -7.90 -1.07
C TYR A 84 3.48 -7.47 -0.89
N ASN A 85 2.60 -7.84 -1.82
CA ASN A 85 1.17 -7.66 -1.67
C ASN A 85 0.52 -9.02 -1.40
N MET A 86 -0.22 -9.12 -0.30
CA MET A 86 -0.93 -10.32 0.12
C MET A 86 -2.41 -9.98 0.26
N GLN A 87 -3.27 -10.77 -0.38
CA GLN A 87 -4.72 -10.57 -0.34
C GLN A 87 -5.38 -11.82 0.25
N THR A 88 -6.13 -11.59 1.33
CA THR A 88 -7.00 -12.59 1.95
C THR A 88 -8.39 -11.95 2.01
N VAL A 89 -9.12 -12.11 0.91
CA VAL A 89 -10.47 -11.57 0.74
C VAL A 89 -11.48 -12.71 0.90
N ALA A 90 -12.64 -12.40 1.46
CA ALA A 90 -13.74 -13.35 1.64
C ALA A 90 -14.13 -13.91 0.27
N SER A 91 -14.22 -15.23 0.17
CA SER A 91 -14.76 -15.88 -1.03
C SER A 91 -16.26 -15.60 -1.09
N ALA A 92 -16.73 -15.20 -2.27
CA ALA A 92 -18.16 -15.09 -2.56
C ALA A 92 -18.88 -16.43 -2.38
#